data_AF-A0A3P3RKZ8-F1
#
_entry.id   AF-A0A3P3RKZ8-F1
#
_cell.length_a   1.000
_cell.length_b   1.000
_cell.length_c   1.000
_cell.angle_alpha   90.00
_cell.angle_beta   90.00
_cell.angle_gamma   90.00
#
_symmetry.space_group_name_H-M   'P 1'
#
loop_
_entity.id
_entity.type
_entity.pdbx_description
1 polymer ?
#
loop_
_entity_poly.entity_id
_entity_poly.type
_entity_poly.pdbx_seq_one_letter_code
_entity_poly.pdbx_strand_id
1 'polypeptide(L)'
;METGIYLSIAISTVIYVLVAFVTTTVLSPEQILQSKETVLAVAARMLFADPRIQQGAFVLVSLAALFSTTSAINATLFGTARLAHKVASDGALPQLFSFRNKKGIPTWSLVVIASLTGVFTALGTLKVITLFASIAFALIFGAVNYICLRDPDTDRSPWIPGIGLGGTVLAVLLILWYYLLTQPSMLYYVGGIFLAPIILEILYSERRLIESPFRIQNR
;
A
#
# COMPACT_ATOMS: atom_id res chain seq x y z
N MET A 1 -8.24 7.55 19.97
CA MET A 1 -7.73 6.93 18.72
C MET A 1 -7.70 7.94 17.58
N GLU A 2 -8.77 8.72 17.40
CA GLU A 2 -8.93 9.67 16.30
C GLU A 2 -7.88 10.79 16.26
N THR A 3 -7.58 11.45 17.38
CA THR A 3 -6.59 12.54 17.45
C THR A 3 -5.19 12.10 17.02
N GLY A 4 -4.81 10.86 17.34
CA GLY A 4 -3.51 10.30 16.97
C GLY A 4 -3.36 10.12 15.46
N ILE A 5 -4.44 9.74 14.77
CA ILE A 5 -4.45 9.59 13.30
C ILE A 5 -4.31 10.95 12.64
N TYR A 6 -5.13 11.93 13.03
CA TYR A 6 -5.08 13.28 12.45
C TYR A 6 -3.72 13.95 12.68
N LEU A 7 -3.17 13.84 13.89
CA LEU A 7 -1.86 14.39 14.21
C LEU A 7 -0.74 13.72 13.41
N SER A 8 -0.79 12.39 13.25
CA SER A 8 0.20 11.65 12.46
C SER A 8 0.16 12.07 10.98
N ILE A 9 -1.03 12.24 10.40
CA ILE A 9 -1.18 12.71 9.01
C ILE A 9 -0.61 14.13 8.86
N ALA A 10 -0.94 15.05 9.77
CA ALA A 10 -0.46 16.43 9.70
C ALA A 10 1.07 16.50 9.81
N ILE A 11 1.66 15.83 10.80
CA ILE A 11 3.11 15.82 11.02
C ILE A 11 3.84 15.19 9.83
N SER A 12 3.39 14.02 9.36
CA SER A 12 4.02 13.35 8.21
C SER A 12 3.94 14.18 6.93
N THR A 13 2.81 14.84 6.68
CA THR A 13 2.65 15.75 5.54
C THR A 13 3.65 16.89 5.58
N VAL A 14 3.81 17.55 6.74
CA VAL A 14 4.79 18.64 6.90
C VAL A 14 6.21 18.13 6.65
N ILE A 15 6.57 16.97 7.22
CA ILE A 15 7.88 16.36 7.01
C ILE A 15 8.12 16.06 5.53
N TYR A 16 7.15 15.49 4.82
CA TYR A 16 7.28 15.19 3.39
C TYR A 16 7.47 16.45 2.54
N VAL A 17 6.75 17.53 2.83
CA VAL A 17 6.92 18.82 2.13
C VAL A 17 8.31 19.39 2.38
N LEU A 18 8.78 19.38 3.63
CA LEU A 18 10.12 19.87 3.99
C LEU A 18 11.22 19.05 3.31
N VAL A 19 11.10 17.72 3.32
CA VAL A 19 12.06 16.83 2.66
C VAL A 19 12.09 17.07 1.15
N ALA A 20 10.93 17.20 0.50
CA ALA A 20 10.85 17.51 -0.92
C ALA A 20 11.53 18.85 -1.23
N PHE A 21 11.20 19.90 -0.48
CA PHE A 21 11.77 21.23 -0.63
C PHE A 21 13.30 21.24 -0.49
N VAL A 22 13.84 20.61 0.56
CA VAL A 22 15.30 20.52 0.78
C VAL A 22 15.95 19.74 -0.36
N THR A 23 15.37 18.60 -0.75
CA THR A 23 15.93 17.74 -1.80
C THR A 23 16.01 18.47 -3.14
N THR A 24 14.95 19.19 -3.54
CA THR A 24 14.92 19.95 -4.80
C THR A 24 15.77 21.21 -4.79
N THR A 25 16.14 21.71 -3.60
CA THR A 25 17.03 22.87 -3.46
C THR A 25 18.50 22.47 -3.59
N VAL A 26 18.86 21.27 -3.12
CA VAL A 26 20.25 20.81 -3.04
C VAL A 26 20.68 19.99 -4.26
N LEU A 27 19.73 19.30 -4.93
CA LEU A 27 20.03 18.41 -6.06
C LEU A 27 19.49 18.97 -7.38
N SER A 28 20.25 18.78 -8.46
CA SER A 28 19.76 19.02 -9.82
C SER A 28 18.74 17.96 -10.25
N PRO A 29 17.86 18.25 -11.23
CA PRO A 29 16.91 17.25 -11.77
C PRO A 29 17.61 15.97 -12.26
N GLU A 30 18.78 16.10 -12.87
CA GLU A 30 19.57 14.97 -13.36
C GLU A 30 20.07 14.09 -12.20
N GLN A 31 20.55 14.71 -11.12
CA GLN A 31 21.02 13.99 -9.92
C GLN A 31 19.86 13.24 -9.23
N ILE A 32 18.68 13.85 -9.16
CA ILE A 32 17.45 13.20 -8.65
C ILE A 32 17.10 11.99 -9.51
N LEU A 33 17.16 12.13 -10.84
CA LEU A 33 16.83 11.05 -11.77
C LEU A 33 17.86 9.91 -11.75
N GLN A 34 19.14 10.19 -11.50
CA GLN A 34 20.19 9.18 -11.37
C GLN A 34 20.12 8.43 -10.04
N SER A 35 19.70 9.09 -8.96
CA SER A 35 19.75 8.55 -7.59
C SER A 35 18.36 8.27 -7.00
N LYS A 36 17.37 7.89 -7.81
CA LYS A 36 15.95 7.82 -7.40
C LYS A 36 15.71 7.06 -6.10
N GLU A 37 16.36 5.91 -5.92
CA GLU A 37 16.16 5.03 -4.76
C GLU A 37 16.90 5.51 -3.51
N THR A 38 17.95 6.31 -3.68
CA THR A 38 18.82 6.79 -2.60
C THR A 38 18.84 8.33 -2.51
N VAL A 39 17.86 9.00 -3.10
CA VAL A 39 17.87 10.45 -3.34
C VAL A 39 18.01 11.23 -2.04
N LEU A 40 17.38 10.75 -0.96
CA LEU A 40 17.44 11.39 0.34
C LEU A 40 18.83 11.29 0.99
N ALA A 41 19.50 10.13 0.88
CA ALA A 41 20.86 9.95 1.38
C ALA A 41 21.86 10.80 0.57
N VAL A 42 21.65 10.90 -0.74
CA VAL A 42 22.45 11.76 -1.63
C VAL A 42 22.24 13.24 -1.31
N ALA A 43 21.01 13.68 -1.08
CA ALA A 43 20.70 15.04 -0.64
C ALA A 43 21.35 15.36 0.71
N ALA A 44 21.25 14.45 1.68
CA ALA A 44 21.87 14.60 2.99
C ALA A 44 23.39 14.75 2.90
N ARG A 45 24.04 14.00 2.01
CA ARG A 45 25.48 14.14 1.73
C ARG A 45 25.81 15.55 1.25
N MET A 46 25.04 16.09 0.30
CA MET A 46 25.35 17.38 -0.33
C MET A 46 25.11 18.61 0.56
N LEU A 47 24.49 18.43 1.73
CA LEU A 47 24.31 19.51 2.72
C LEU A 47 25.61 19.88 3.44
N PHE A 48 26.63 19.04 3.43
CA PHE A 48 27.85 19.23 4.19
C PHE A 48 29.07 19.43 3.28
N ALA A 49 30.02 20.27 3.70
CA ALA A 49 31.24 20.54 2.94
C ALA A 49 32.39 19.55 3.26
N ASP A 50 32.46 19.05 4.50
CA ASP A 50 33.52 18.13 4.94
C ASP A 50 33.28 16.71 4.38
N PRO A 51 34.21 16.13 3.60
CA PRO A 51 34.08 14.79 3.03
C PRO A 51 33.79 13.67 4.05
N ARG A 52 34.29 13.79 5.29
CA ARG A 52 34.02 12.79 6.34
C ARG A 52 32.57 12.87 6.82
N ILE A 53 32.06 14.09 7.00
CA ILE A 53 30.67 14.33 7.43
C ILE A 53 29.71 13.93 6.31
N GLN A 54 30.05 14.20 5.06
CA GLN A 54 29.31 13.76 3.88
C GLN A 54 29.06 12.25 3.88
N GLN A 55 30.12 11.44 4.04
CA GLN A 55 29.99 9.98 4.07
C GLN A 55 29.18 9.51 5.29
N GLY A 56 29.41 10.13 6.46
CA GLY A 56 28.63 9.86 7.67
C GLY A 56 27.13 10.12 7.47
N ALA A 57 26.77 11.27 6.90
CA ALA A 57 25.37 11.63 6.62
C ALA A 57 24.71 10.65 5.65
N PHE A 58 25.40 10.28 4.56
CA PHE A 58 24.90 9.29 3.61
C PHE A 58 24.61 7.94 4.29
N VAL A 59 25.55 7.44 5.08
CA VAL A 59 25.41 6.13 5.76
C VAL A 59 24.31 6.17 6.81
N LEU A 60 24.25 7.22 7.64
CA LEU A 60 23.24 7.35 8.69
C LEU A 60 21.82 7.40 8.10
N VAL A 61 21.60 8.20 7.06
CA VAL A 61 20.29 8.30 6.40
C VAL A 61 19.94 6.99 5.70
N SER A 62 20.90 6.31 5.07
CA SER A 62 20.67 5.01 4.44
C SER A 62 20.28 3.95 5.46
N LEU A 63 20.98 3.88 6.59
CA LEU A 63 20.63 2.95 7.68
C LEU A 63 19.27 3.26 8.30
N ALA A 64 18.98 4.55 8.55
CA ALA A 64 17.67 4.97 9.04
C ALA A 64 16.55 4.56 8.08
N ALA A 65 16.76 4.74 6.77
CA ALA A 65 15.80 4.31 5.75
C ALA A 65 15.63 2.78 5.73
N LEU A 66 16.71 1.99 5.84
CA LEU A 66 16.64 0.52 5.89
C LEU A 66 15.88 0.03 7.13
N PHE A 67 16.16 0.57 8.31
CA PHE A 67 15.42 0.20 9.53
C PHE A 67 13.96 0.64 9.47
N SER A 68 13.68 1.84 8.94
CA SER A 68 12.31 2.35 8.79
C SER A 68 11.48 1.49 7.82
N THR A 69 12.03 1.18 6.65
CA THR A 69 11.37 0.33 5.64
C THR A 69 11.17 -1.10 6.13
N THR A 70 12.18 -1.68 6.80
CA THR A 70 12.07 -3.02 7.41
C THR A 70 10.95 -3.07 8.46
N SER A 71 10.88 -2.05 9.33
CA SER A 71 9.82 -1.95 10.35
C SER A 71 8.43 -1.81 9.73
N ALA A 72 8.30 -0.98 8.69
CA ALA A 72 7.04 -0.79 7.97
C ALA A 72 6.58 -2.09 7.30
N ILE A 73 7.48 -2.78 6.57
CA ILE A 73 7.18 -4.09 5.96
C ILE A 73 6.75 -5.10 7.02
N ASN A 74 7.47 -5.17 8.15
CA ASN A 74 7.14 -6.07 9.24
C ASN A 74 5.74 -5.79 9.82
N ALA A 75 5.41 -4.53 10.07
CA ALA A 75 4.09 -4.13 10.56
C ALA A 75 2.98 -4.49 9.54
N THR A 76 3.22 -4.26 8.26
CA THR A 76 2.28 -4.61 7.18
C THR A 76 2.08 -6.11 7.06
N LEU A 77 3.15 -6.93 7.06
CA LEU A 77 3.04 -8.40 6.97
C LEU A 77 2.17 -8.96 8.09
N PHE A 78 2.44 -8.59 9.34
CA PHE A 78 1.65 -9.06 10.47
C PHE A 78 0.23 -8.47 10.50
N GLY A 79 0.07 -7.20 10.12
CA GLY A 79 -1.24 -6.55 10.01
C GLY A 79 -2.14 -7.25 9.00
N THR A 80 -1.64 -7.43 7.78
CA THR A 80 -2.37 -8.08 6.69
C THR A 80 -2.62 -9.56 6.97
N ALA A 81 -1.68 -10.30 7.59
CA ALA A 81 -1.90 -11.69 7.96
C ALA A 81 -3.04 -11.85 8.98
N ARG A 82 -3.14 -10.94 9.96
CA ARG A 82 -4.26 -10.93 10.92
C ARG A 82 -5.57 -10.57 10.24
N LEU A 83 -5.57 -9.59 9.34
CA LEU A 83 -6.76 -9.20 8.57
C LEU A 83 -7.24 -10.37 7.68
N ALA A 84 -6.34 -10.97 6.90
CA ALA A 84 -6.66 -12.12 6.04
C ALA A 84 -7.23 -13.28 6.86
N HIS A 85 -6.67 -13.55 8.03
CA HIS A 85 -7.22 -14.55 8.94
C HIS A 85 -8.61 -14.21 9.45
N LYS A 86 -8.88 -12.94 9.79
CA LYS A 86 -10.21 -12.51 10.24
C LYS A 86 -11.24 -12.68 9.11
N VAL A 87 -10.92 -12.20 7.91
CA VAL A 87 -11.78 -12.35 6.72
C VAL A 87 -12.02 -13.81 6.37
N ALA A 88 -11.00 -14.67 6.48
CA ALA A 88 -11.14 -16.11 6.25
C ALA A 88 -11.98 -16.81 7.32
N SER A 89 -11.87 -16.37 8.58
CA SER A 89 -12.71 -16.89 9.68
C SER A 89 -14.18 -16.53 9.50
N ASP A 90 -14.47 -15.44 8.79
CA ASP A 90 -15.81 -15.02 8.41
C ASP A 90 -16.29 -15.69 7.09
N GLY A 91 -15.49 -16.62 6.54
CA GLY A 91 -15.85 -17.45 5.37
C GLY A 91 -15.60 -16.80 4.00
N ALA A 92 -15.03 -15.60 3.96
CA ALA A 92 -14.81 -14.81 2.74
C ALA A 92 -13.46 -15.08 2.04
N LEU A 93 -12.61 -15.93 2.61
CA LEU A 93 -11.33 -16.37 2.01
C LEU A 93 -11.16 -17.88 2.26
N PRO A 94 -10.27 -18.56 1.50
CA PRO A 94 -10.00 -19.99 1.70
C PRO A 94 -9.65 -20.33 3.15
N GLN A 95 -10.15 -21.48 3.64
CA GLN A 95 -9.97 -21.94 5.02
C GLN A 95 -8.50 -22.05 5.45
N LEU A 96 -7.56 -22.20 4.51
CA LEU A 96 -6.12 -22.16 4.80
C LEU A 96 -5.72 -20.90 5.60
N PHE A 97 -6.34 -19.75 5.30
CA PHE A 97 -6.06 -18.47 5.97
C PHE A 97 -6.71 -18.37 7.36
N SER A 98 -7.71 -19.19 7.71
CA SER A 98 -8.33 -19.19 9.03
C SER A 98 -7.51 -19.94 10.09
N PHE A 99 -6.48 -20.69 9.69
CA PHE A 99 -5.62 -21.42 10.62
C PHE A 99 -4.81 -20.50 11.55
N ARG A 100 -4.78 -20.87 12.85
CA ARG A 100 -3.84 -20.32 13.85
C ARG A 100 -3.05 -21.44 14.50
N ASN A 101 -1.78 -21.15 14.80
CA ASN A 101 -0.97 -22.06 15.61
C ASN A 101 -1.32 -21.95 17.10
N LYS A 102 -0.67 -22.78 17.93
CA LYS A 102 -0.87 -22.81 19.41
C LYS A 102 -0.62 -21.47 20.11
N LYS A 103 0.12 -20.55 19.49
CA LYS A 103 0.41 -19.20 20.01
C LYS A 103 -0.55 -18.13 19.46
N GLY A 104 -1.60 -18.53 18.74
CA GLY A 104 -2.59 -17.61 18.16
C GLY A 104 -2.11 -16.87 16.90
N ILE A 105 -0.98 -17.29 16.30
CA ILE A 105 -0.41 -16.62 15.13
C ILE A 105 -1.04 -17.22 13.85
N PRO A 106 -1.57 -16.40 12.93
CA PRO A 106 -2.12 -16.85 11.65
C PRO A 106 -0.97 -17.24 10.70
N THR A 107 -0.43 -18.44 10.92
CA THR A 107 0.88 -18.84 10.37
C THR A 107 0.83 -18.95 8.86
N TRP A 108 -0.19 -19.59 8.30
CA TRP A 108 -0.31 -19.75 6.85
C TRP A 108 -0.59 -18.42 6.15
N SER A 109 -1.43 -17.55 6.72
CA SER A 109 -1.63 -16.19 6.21
C SER A 109 -0.32 -15.42 6.14
N LEU A 110 0.48 -15.47 7.21
CA LEU A 110 1.78 -14.80 7.26
C LEU A 110 2.76 -15.35 6.23
N VAL A 111 2.90 -16.67 6.14
CA VAL A 111 3.83 -17.33 5.21
C VAL A 111 3.46 -17.03 3.77
N VAL A 112 2.18 -17.12 3.40
CA VAL A 112 1.72 -16.84 2.04
C VAL A 112 1.94 -15.37 1.68
N ILE A 113 1.54 -14.43 2.54
CA ILE A 113 1.72 -13.00 2.29
C ILE A 113 3.21 -12.65 2.20
N ALA A 114 4.05 -13.15 3.11
CA ALA A 114 5.49 -12.91 3.07
C ALA A 114 6.15 -13.49 1.82
N SER A 115 5.73 -14.69 1.39
CA SER A 115 6.23 -15.32 0.17
C SER A 115 5.85 -14.50 -1.06
N LEU A 116 4.60 -14.05 -1.15
CA LEU A 116 4.14 -13.17 -2.22
C LEU A 116 4.90 -11.84 -2.21
N THR A 117 5.09 -11.21 -1.05
CA THR A 117 5.91 -9.99 -0.92
C THR A 117 7.33 -10.23 -1.44
N GLY A 118 7.96 -11.36 -1.08
CA GLY A 118 9.27 -11.75 -1.58
C GLY A 118 9.32 -11.92 -3.10
N VAL A 119 8.34 -12.61 -3.68
CA VAL A 119 8.23 -12.79 -5.14
C VAL A 119 8.04 -11.46 -5.86
N PHE A 120 7.12 -10.60 -5.40
CA PHE A 120 6.92 -9.28 -5.97
C PHE A 120 8.15 -8.39 -5.83
N THR A 121 8.89 -8.50 -4.73
CA THR A 121 10.14 -7.75 -4.52
C THR A 121 11.24 -8.23 -5.45
N ALA A 122 11.34 -9.54 -5.68
CA ALA A 122 12.38 -10.13 -6.52
C ALA A 122 12.13 -9.96 -8.02
N LEU A 123 10.87 -10.02 -8.45
CA LEU A 123 10.49 -9.99 -9.88
C LEU A 123 9.94 -8.63 -10.33
N GLY A 124 9.37 -7.86 -9.41
CA GLY A 124 8.76 -6.57 -9.70
C GLY A 124 9.79 -5.44 -9.73
N THR A 125 9.42 -4.34 -10.39
CA THR A 125 10.17 -3.08 -10.30
C THR A 125 9.48 -2.14 -9.34
N LEU A 126 10.24 -1.24 -8.70
CA LEU A 126 9.67 -0.22 -7.81
C LEU A 126 8.52 0.55 -8.49
N LYS A 127 8.68 0.90 -9.78
CA LYS A 127 7.63 1.60 -10.53
C LYS A 127 6.33 0.79 -10.64
N VAL A 128 6.41 -0.49 -11.00
CA VAL A 128 5.23 -1.36 -11.14
C VAL A 128 4.56 -1.58 -9.78
N ILE A 129 5.35 -1.85 -8.74
CA ILE A 129 4.84 -2.08 -7.38
C ILE A 129 4.16 -0.81 -6.84
N THR A 130 4.80 0.35 -6.99
CA THR A 130 4.23 1.63 -6.56
C THR A 130 2.98 1.98 -7.34
N LEU A 131 2.96 1.79 -8.67
CA LEU A 131 1.78 2.05 -9.48
C LEU A 131 0.59 1.15 -9.09
N PHE A 132 0.83 -0.16 -8.95
CA PHE A 132 -0.19 -1.08 -8.46
C PHE A 132 -0.72 -0.68 -7.09
N ALA A 133 0.18 -0.40 -6.13
CA ALA A 133 -0.19 -0.01 -4.78
C ALA A 133 -1.00 1.29 -4.78
N SER A 134 -0.61 2.31 -5.55
CA SER A 134 -1.33 3.58 -5.64
C SER A 134 -2.76 3.39 -6.15
N ILE A 135 -2.95 2.59 -7.21
CA ILE A 135 -4.30 2.30 -7.73
C ILE A 135 -5.09 1.47 -6.71
N ALA A 136 -4.50 0.43 -6.12
CA ALA A 136 -5.17 -0.43 -5.15
C ALA A 136 -5.63 0.37 -3.91
N PHE A 137 -4.77 1.22 -3.34
CA PHE A 137 -5.14 2.07 -2.21
C PHE A 137 -6.18 3.11 -2.59
N ALA A 138 -6.08 3.73 -3.79
CA ALA A 138 -7.09 4.68 -4.25
C ALA A 138 -8.47 4.01 -4.43
N LEU A 139 -8.52 2.79 -4.96
CA LEU A 139 -9.76 2.02 -5.08
C LEU A 139 -10.35 1.65 -3.72
N ILE A 140 -9.52 1.19 -2.77
CA ILE A 140 -9.97 0.87 -1.40
C ILE A 140 -10.48 2.13 -0.71
N PHE A 141 -9.75 3.24 -0.76
CA PHE A 141 -10.18 4.50 -0.17
C PHE A 141 -11.43 5.05 -0.85
N GLY A 142 -11.55 4.94 -2.17
CA GLY A 142 -12.77 5.28 -2.90
C GLY A 142 -13.96 4.45 -2.43
N ALA A 143 -13.80 3.13 -2.33
CA ALA A 143 -14.85 2.23 -1.84
C ALA A 143 -15.27 2.55 -0.41
N VAL A 144 -14.32 2.77 0.50
CA VAL A 144 -14.61 3.14 1.90
C VAL A 144 -15.36 4.48 1.96
N ASN A 145 -14.90 5.50 1.23
CA ASN A 145 -15.59 6.79 1.19
C ASN A 145 -17.00 6.68 0.61
N TYR A 146 -17.17 5.89 -0.45
CA TYR A 146 -18.46 5.62 -1.07
C TYR A 146 -19.43 4.88 -0.15
N ILE A 147 -19.00 3.76 0.45
CA ILE A 147 -19.83 2.98 1.39
C ILE A 147 -20.32 3.89 2.48
N CYS A 148 -19.40 4.65 3.06
CA CYS A 148 -19.71 5.43 4.21
C CYS A 148 -20.61 6.65 3.83
N LEU A 149 -20.62 7.12 2.56
CA LEU A 149 -21.54 8.17 2.06
C LEU A 149 -22.95 7.63 1.89
N ARG A 150 -23.07 6.32 1.66
CA ARG A 150 -24.33 5.61 1.46
C ARG A 150 -24.90 5.06 2.75
N ASP A 151 -24.05 4.80 3.73
CA ASP A 151 -24.42 4.22 5.01
C ASP A 151 -25.13 5.28 5.90
N PRO A 152 -26.45 5.15 6.11
CA PRO A 152 -27.23 6.09 6.91
C PRO A 152 -26.92 6.00 8.41
N ASP A 153 -26.31 4.91 8.87
CA ASP A 153 -26.01 4.67 10.29
C ASP A 153 -24.67 5.31 10.71
N THR A 154 -23.91 5.88 9.76
CA THR A 154 -22.68 6.59 10.09
C THR A 154 -22.95 8.05 10.43
N ASP A 155 -22.84 8.40 11.72
CA ASP A 155 -22.95 9.79 12.20
C ASP A 155 -21.74 10.64 11.78
N ARG A 156 -21.84 11.30 10.62
CA ARG A 156 -20.77 12.16 10.09
C ARG A 156 -21.24 13.17 9.06
N SER A 157 -20.45 14.23 8.89
CA SER A 157 -20.61 15.17 7.79
C SER A 157 -20.27 14.51 6.44
N PRO A 158 -21.16 14.58 5.42
CA PRO A 158 -20.94 13.94 4.12
C PRO A 158 -19.82 14.61 3.30
N TRP A 159 -19.34 15.79 3.71
CA TRP A 159 -18.34 16.55 2.98
C TRP A 159 -16.96 15.87 2.97
N ILE A 160 -16.49 15.39 4.13
CA ILE A 160 -15.20 14.71 4.26
C ILE A 160 -15.10 13.50 3.31
N PRO A 161 -16.04 12.55 3.34
CA PRO A 161 -16.00 11.41 2.44
C PRO A 161 -16.33 11.77 0.99
N GLY A 162 -17.14 12.80 0.74
CA GLY A 162 -17.38 13.33 -0.60
C GLY A 162 -16.09 13.82 -1.27
N ILE A 163 -15.30 14.63 -0.56
CA ILE A 163 -13.99 15.10 -1.02
C ILE A 163 -13.03 13.91 -1.19
N GLY A 164 -13.02 12.97 -0.26
CA GLY A 164 -12.18 11.76 -0.35
C GLY A 164 -12.51 10.90 -1.57
N LEU A 165 -13.79 10.68 -1.86
CA LEU A 165 -14.24 9.95 -3.05
C LEU A 165 -13.87 10.69 -4.33
N GLY A 166 -14.15 12.00 -4.41
CA GLY A 166 -13.78 12.81 -5.56
C GLY A 166 -12.26 12.81 -5.81
N GLY A 167 -11.47 12.94 -4.76
CA GLY A 167 -10.01 12.94 -4.82
C GLY A 167 -9.43 11.59 -5.28
N THR A 168 -9.97 10.47 -4.78
CA THR A 168 -9.52 9.12 -5.19
C THR A 168 -9.89 8.80 -6.63
N VAL A 169 -11.09 9.18 -7.09
CA VAL A 169 -11.50 9.06 -8.50
C VAL A 169 -10.59 9.90 -9.39
N LEU A 170 -10.36 11.17 -9.04
CA LEU A 170 -9.47 12.04 -9.79
C LEU A 170 -8.04 11.49 -9.85
N ALA A 171 -7.51 10.98 -8.74
CA ALA A 171 -6.17 10.39 -8.69
C ALA A 171 -6.04 9.18 -9.63
N VAL A 172 -7.02 8.27 -9.64
CA VAL A 172 -7.01 7.11 -10.56
C VAL A 172 -7.07 7.59 -12.01
N LEU A 173 -7.94 8.55 -12.34
CA LEU A 173 -8.03 9.10 -13.69
C LEU A 173 -6.73 9.75 -14.15
N LEU A 174 -6.08 10.55 -13.29
CA LEU A 174 -4.80 11.18 -13.60
C LEU A 174 -3.67 10.16 -13.77
N ILE A 175 -3.63 9.12 -12.93
CA ILE A 175 -2.66 8.03 -13.05
C ILE A 175 -2.84 7.31 -14.39
N LEU A 176 -4.07 6.93 -14.73
CA LEU A 176 -4.38 6.25 -15.99
C LEU A 176 -4.03 7.14 -17.18
N TRP A 177 -4.45 8.41 -17.16
CA TRP A 177 -4.13 9.39 -18.19
C TRP A 177 -2.62 9.53 -18.41
N TYR A 178 -1.85 9.72 -17.34
CA TYR A 178 -0.40 9.88 -17.42
C TYR A 178 0.28 8.63 -18.00
N TYR A 179 -0.08 7.43 -17.53
CA TYR A 179 0.57 6.20 -17.99
C TYR A 179 0.10 5.74 -19.37
N LEU A 180 -1.13 6.06 -19.79
CA LEU A 180 -1.59 5.81 -21.15
C LEU A 180 -0.77 6.61 -22.17
N LEU A 181 -0.41 7.85 -21.84
CA LEU A 181 0.36 8.72 -22.74
C LEU A 181 1.87 8.46 -22.70
N THR A 182 2.42 8.10 -21.54
CA THR A 182 3.87 7.99 -21.37
C THR A 182 4.38 6.55 -21.51
N GLN A 183 3.77 5.58 -20.84
CA GLN A 183 4.24 4.18 -20.77
C GLN A 183 3.06 3.21 -20.60
N PRO A 184 2.25 2.96 -21.65
CA PRO A 184 1.05 2.13 -21.56
C PRO A 184 1.35 0.67 -21.20
N SER A 185 2.59 0.20 -21.48
CA SER A 185 3.06 -1.12 -21.08
C SER A 185 2.95 -1.38 -19.57
N MET A 186 3.14 -0.36 -18.73
CA MET A 186 2.98 -0.49 -17.28
C MET A 186 1.54 -0.82 -16.87
N LEU A 187 0.55 -0.28 -17.58
CA LEU A 187 -0.85 -0.56 -17.29
C LEU A 187 -1.21 -2.01 -17.59
N TYR A 188 -0.62 -2.62 -18.62
CA TYR A 188 -0.82 -4.05 -18.88
C TYR A 188 -0.22 -4.92 -17.77
N TYR A 189 0.99 -4.61 -17.27
CA TYR A 189 1.58 -5.34 -16.15
C TYR A 189 0.74 -5.21 -14.87
N VAL A 190 0.31 -3.99 -14.53
CA VAL A 190 -0.52 -3.74 -13.35
C VAL A 190 -1.90 -4.37 -13.49
N GLY A 191 -2.51 -4.28 -14.68
CA GLY A 191 -3.75 -4.98 -15.01
C GLY A 191 -3.62 -6.49 -14.82
N GLY A 192 -2.53 -7.09 -15.29
CA GLY A 192 -2.22 -8.51 -15.07
C GLY A 192 -2.16 -8.89 -13.59
N ILE A 193 -1.56 -8.05 -12.75
CA ILE A 193 -1.52 -8.26 -11.29
C ILE A 193 -2.92 -8.18 -10.69
N PHE A 194 -3.77 -7.24 -11.12
CA PHE A 194 -5.17 -7.14 -10.67
C PHE A 194 -6.05 -8.30 -11.14
N LEU A 195 -5.74 -8.94 -12.27
CA LEU A 195 -6.47 -10.11 -12.73
C LEU A 195 -6.27 -11.32 -11.81
N ALA A 196 -5.11 -11.48 -11.20
CA ALA A 196 -4.83 -12.60 -10.31
C ALA A 196 -5.83 -12.74 -9.14
N PRO A 197 -6.10 -11.71 -8.30
CA PRO A 197 -7.10 -11.82 -7.25
C PRO A 197 -8.53 -12.00 -7.78
N ILE A 198 -8.87 -11.42 -8.94
CA ILE A 198 -10.19 -11.60 -9.56
C ILE A 198 -10.39 -13.06 -9.99
N ILE A 199 -9.39 -13.65 -10.64
CA ILE A 199 -9.42 -15.06 -11.05
C ILE A 199 -9.51 -15.96 -9.81
N LEU A 200 -8.71 -15.68 -8.77
CA LEU A 200 -8.77 -16.42 -7.52
C LEU A 200 -10.16 -16.35 -6.87
N GLU A 201 -10.78 -15.17 -6.87
CA GLU A 201 -12.13 -14.96 -6.33
C GLU A 201 -13.18 -15.76 -7.12
N ILE A 202 -13.14 -15.72 -8.45
CA ILE A 202 -14.05 -16.49 -9.31
C ILE A 202 -13.90 -17.99 -9.04
N LEU A 203 -12.66 -18.50 -9.05
CA LEU A 203 -12.38 -19.92 -8.80
C LEU A 203 -12.80 -20.38 -7.40
N TYR A 204 -12.73 -19.49 -6.40
CA TYR A 204 -13.17 -19.79 -5.04
C TYR A 204 -14.71 -19.73 -4.91
N SER A 205 -15.34 -18.72 -5.50
CA SER A 205 -16.79 -18.53 -5.47
C SER A 205 -17.54 -19.71 -6.10
N GLU A 206 -17.05 -20.22 -7.23
CA GLU A 206 -17.63 -21.42 -7.87
C GLU A 206 -17.57 -22.65 -6.94
N ARG A 207 -16.48 -22.83 -6.19
CA ARG A 207 -16.37 -23.92 -5.20
C ARG A 207 -17.36 -23.75 -4.04
N ARG A 208 -17.55 -22.53 -3.56
CA ARG A 208 -18.52 -22.24 -2.48
C ARG A 208 -19.96 -22.51 -2.91
N LEU A 209 -20.32 -22.17 -4.15
CA LEU A 209 -21.67 -22.42 -4.70
C LEU A 209 -21.95 -23.92 -4.91
N ILE A 210 -20.92 -24.72 -5.23
CA ILE A 210 -21.04 -26.16 -5.39
C ILE A 210 -21.14 -26.90 -4.03
N GLU A 211 -20.49 -26.39 -2.98
CA GLU A 211 -20.45 -27.02 -1.65
C GLU A 211 -21.58 -26.60 -0.71
N SER A 212 -22.41 -25.60 -1.05
CA SER A 212 -23.54 -25.19 -0.22
C SER A 212 -24.85 -25.90 -0.63
N PRO A 213 -25.36 -26.92 0.10
CA PRO A 213 -26.78 -27.23 0.01
C PRO A 213 -27.53 -26.03 0.60
N PHE A 214 -28.46 -25.50 -0.16
CA PHE A 214 -29.35 -24.38 0.18
C PHE A 214 -29.91 -24.54 1.61
N ARG A 215 -29.29 -23.89 2.60
CA ARG A 215 -29.86 -23.79 3.95
C ARG A 215 -30.68 -22.51 3.99
N ILE A 216 -31.96 -22.65 3.65
CA ILE A 216 -32.97 -21.62 3.94
C ILE A 216 -33.06 -21.53 5.46
N GLN A 217 -32.38 -20.54 6.04
CA GLN A 217 -32.50 -20.23 7.46
C GLN A 217 -33.67 -19.26 7.62
N ASN A 218 -34.87 -19.82 7.77
CA ASN A 218 -36.00 -19.10 8.36
C ASN A 218 -35.69 -18.86 9.84
N ARG A 219 -35.49 -17.60 10.23
CA ARG A 219 -35.92 -17.04 11.53
C ARG A 219 -36.17 -15.55 11.37
#